data_AF-A0A3E2YPX1-F1
#
_entry.id   AF-A0A3E2YPX1-F1
#
_cell.length_a   1.000
_cell.length_b   1.000
_cell.length_c   1.000
_cell.angle_alpha   90.00
_cell.angle_beta   90.00
_cell.angle_gamma   90.00
#
_symmetry.space_group_name_H-M   'P 1'
#
loop_
_entity.id
_entity.type
_entity.pdbx_description
1 polymer ?
#
loop_
_entity_poly.entity_id
_entity_poly.type
_entity_poly.pdbx_seq_one_letter_code
_entity_poly.pdbx_strand_id
1 'polypeptide(L)'
;MPAPGDLVLIDGRASVQFGSDRALWLRVTSVCDKPTYHGWVWLTGYSINPVSGKALARREVFAQIAGLQIQRRTTDNAPPRNVAPVMRRRGV
;
A
#
# COMPACT_ATOMS: atom_id res chain seq x y z
N MET A 1 1.20 8.61 2.35
CA MET A 1 -0.02 8.12 1.68
C MET A 1 0.22 6.67 1.24
N PRO A 2 -0.66 5.73 1.62
CA PRO A 2 -0.67 4.37 1.09
C PRO A 2 -1.12 4.36 -0.37
N ALA A 3 -0.66 3.37 -1.15
CA ALA A 3 -1.01 3.21 -2.56
C ALA A 3 -1.48 1.78 -2.87
N PRO A 4 -2.22 1.56 -3.96
CA PRO A 4 -2.52 0.22 -4.45
C PRO A 4 -1.24 -0.61 -4.64
N GLY A 5 -1.23 -1.82 -4.10
CA GLY A 5 -0.08 -2.70 -4.10
C GLY A 5 0.84 -2.57 -2.88
N ASP A 6 0.58 -1.64 -1.97
CA ASP A 6 1.27 -1.61 -0.68
C ASP A 6 0.73 -2.70 0.25
N LEU A 7 1.63 -3.28 1.05
CA LEU A 7 1.23 -4.09 2.21
C LEU A 7 1.31 -3.20 3.44
N VAL A 8 0.19 -3.01 4.14
CA VAL A 8 0.11 -2.14 5.32
C VAL A 8 -0.20 -2.95 6.56
N LEU A 9 0.49 -2.66 7.66
CA LEU A 9 0.11 -3.12 8.99
C LEU A 9 -0.85 -2.10 9.61
N ILE A 10 -2.00 -2.59 10.01
CA ILE A 10 -3.03 -1.84 10.72
C ILE A 10 -3.08 -2.39 12.14
N ASP A 11 -2.54 -1.63 13.08
CA ASP A 11 -2.56 -1.94 14.51
C ASP A 11 -3.36 -0.89 15.30
N GLY A 12 -3.33 -0.96 16.62
CA GLY A 12 -4.02 0.00 17.50
C GLY A 12 -3.63 1.47 17.29
N ARG A 13 -2.48 1.77 16.69
CA ARG A 13 -2.07 3.15 16.35
C ARG A 13 -2.80 3.67 15.13
N ALA A 14 -3.12 2.79 14.19
CA ALA A 14 -3.84 3.13 12.97
C ALA A 14 -5.36 3.14 13.19
N SER A 15 -5.88 2.22 14.01
CA SER A 15 -7.30 2.22 14.38
C SER A 15 -7.51 1.38 15.63
N VAL A 16 -8.29 1.93 16.57
CA VAL A 16 -8.57 1.32 17.89
C VAL A 16 -9.19 -0.08 17.78
N GLN A 17 -9.81 -0.42 16.65
CA GLN A 17 -10.40 -1.74 16.40
C GLN A 17 -9.34 -2.86 16.27
N PHE A 18 -8.08 -2.50 15.99
CA PHE A 18 -6.97 -3.42 15.74
C PHE A 18 -5.92 -3.38 16.87
N GLY A 19 -6.31 -2.94 18.06
CA GLY A 19 -5.44 -2.96 19.25
C GLY A 19 -5.05 -4.38 19.70
N SER A 20 -3.98 -4.45 20.48
CA SER A 20 -3.43 -5.70 21.06
C SER A 20 -3.12 -6.74 19.97
N ASP A 21 -3.60 -7.98 20.10
CA ASP A 21 -3.30 -9.09 19.19
C ASP A 21 -4.17 -9.10 17.91
N ARG A 22 -4.91 -8.02 17.64
CA ARG A 22 -5.82 -7.92 16.49
C ARG A 22 -5.23 -7.18 15.28
N ALA A 23 -3.91 -6.95 15.29
CA ALA A 23 -3.24 -6.28 14.19
C ALA A 23 -3.47 -7.03 12.87
N LEU A 24 -3.71 -6.28 11.79
CA LEU A 24 -4.08 -6.79 10.49
C LEU A 24 -3.08 -6.36 9.43
N TRP A 25 -2.53 -7.33 8.70
CA TRP A 25 -1.84 -7.05 7.45
C TRP A 25 -2.86 -6.94 6.33
N LEU A 26 -2.87 -5.81 5.63
CA LEU A 26 -3.78 -5.54 4.52
C LEU A 26 -2.98 -5.22 3.25
N ARG A 27 -3.20 -6.00 2.20
CA ARG A 27 -2.71 -5.68 0.87
C ARG A 27 -3.68 -4.73 0.18
N VAL A 28 -3.29 -3.46 0.06
CA VAL A 28 -4.14 -2.41 -0.50
C VAL A 28 -4.38 -2.67 -1.98
N THR A 29 -5.63 -2.65 -2.39
CA THR A 29 -6.04 -2.72 -3.80
C THR A 29 -6.68 -1.43 -4.28
N SER A 30 -7.29 -0.67 -3.37
CA SER A 30 -7.86 0.64 -3.65
C SER A 30 -7.78 1.53 -2.41
N VAL A 31 -7.58 2.82 -2.64
CA VAL A 31 -7.61 3.89 -1.64
C VAL A 31 -8.77 4.80 -2.02
N CYS A 32 -9.70 5.05 -1.11
CA CYS A 32 -10.85 5.89 -1.43
C CYS A 32 -10.46 7.38 -1.33
N ASP A 33 -10.71 8.14 -2.39
CA ASP A 33 -10.44 9.59 -2.45
C ASP A 33 -11.52 10.44 -1.76
N LYS A 34 -12.53 9.82 -1.16
CA LYS A 34 -13.60 10.54 -0.48
C LYS A 34 -13.02 11.40 0.65
N PRO A 35 -13.49 12.65 0.84
CA PRO A 35 -13.07 13.47 1.96
C PRO A 35 -13.43 12.74 3.26
N THR A 36 -12.40 12.39 4.02
CA THR A 36 -12.52 11.83 5.37
C THR A 36 -12.00 12.85 6.37
N TYR A 37 -12.12 12.56 7.67
CA TYR A 37 -11.47 13.37 8.69
C TYR A 37 -9.97 13.52 8.41
N HIS A 38 -9.41 14.70 8.71
CA HIS A 38 -8.00 14.99 8.45
C HIS A 38 -7.08 13.89 8.99
N GLY A 39 -6.26 13.31 8.11
CA GLY A 39 -5.30 12.27 8.45
C GLY A 39 -5.89 10.85 8.53
N TRP A 40 -7.16 10.66 8.16
CA TRP A 40 -7.78 9.34 8.00
C TRP A 40 -7.89 8.95 6.53
N VAL A 41 -8.07 7.65 6.29
CA VAL A 41 -8.22 7.08 4.95
C VAL A 41 -9.04 5.80 4.98
N TRP A 42 -9.83 5.58 3.93
CA TRP A 42 -10.48 4.31 3.67
C TRP A 42 -9.60 3.47 2.74
N LEU A 43 -9.22 2.29 3.21
CA LEU A 43 -8.43 1.31 2.48
C LEU A 43 -9.28 0.10 2.16
N THR A 44 -9.33 -0.27 0.88
CA THR A 44 -9.85 -1.57 0.46
C THR A 44 -8.67 -2.46 0.09
N GLY A 45 -8.69 -3.71 0.56
CA GLY A 45 -7.64 -4.65 0.29
C GLY A 45 -7.96 -6.08 0.67
N TYR A 46 -6.98 -6.97 0.56
CA TYR A 46 -7.08 -8.33 1.06
C TYR A 46 -6.27 -8.47 2.34
N SER A 47 -6.86 -9.07 3.38
CA SER A 47 -6.12 -9.40 4.58
C SER A 47 -5.11 -10.50 4.29
N ILE A 48 -3.88 -10.32 4.75
CA ILE A 48 -2.78 -11.25 4.52
C ILE A 48 -2.51 -12.01 5.80
N ASN A 49 -2.40 -13.33 5.69
CA ASN A 49 -1.90 -14.15 6.78
C ASN A 49 -0.38 -13.93 6.89
N PRO A 50 0.15 -13.45 8.03
CA PRO A 50 1.58 -13.17 8.17
C PRO A 50 2.46 -14.43 8.12
N VAL A 51 1.92 -15.60 8.47
CA VAL A 51 2.64 -16.88 8.48
C VAL A 51 2.69 -17.49 7.08
N SER A 52 1.56 -17.51 6.36
CA SER A 52 1.47 -18.16 5.04
C SER A 52 1.63 -17.21 3.86
N GLY A 53 1.57 -15.89 4.08
CA GLY A 53 1.59 -14.87 3.03
C GLY A 53 0.35 -14.85 2.13
N LYS A 54 -0.66 -15.70 2.41
CA LYS A 54 -1.84 -15.84 1.57
C LYS A 54 -2.85 -14.73 1.82
N ALA A 55 -3.50 -14.29 0.74
CA ALA A 55 -4.70 -13.46 0.82
C ALA A 55 -5.85 -14.30 1.41
N LEU A 56 -6.49 -13.76 2.45
CA LEU A 56 -7.58 -14.41 3.17
C LEU A 56 -8.93 -13.89 2.69
N ALA A 57 -9.28 -12.65 3.06
CA ALA A 57 -10.58 -12.06 2.76
C ALA A 57 -10.43 -10.61 2.32
N ARG A 58 -11.34 -10.16 1.46
CA ARG A 58 -11.45 -8.74 1.13
C ARG A 58 -11.98 -7.98 2.35
N ARG A 59 -11.31 -6.87 2.70
CA ARG A 59 -11.66 -6.01 3.82
C ARG A 59 -11.64 -4.55 3.35
N GLU A 60 -12.55 -3.77 3.90
CA GLU A 60 -12.55 -2.32 3.83
C GLU A 60 -12.31 -1.80 5.25
N VAL A 61 -11.32 -0.93 5.41
CA VAL A 61 -10.83 -0.49 6.71
C VAL A 61 -10.68 1.02 6.73
N PHE A 62 -11.21 1.65 7.79
CA PHE A 62 -10.99 3.05 8.09
C PHE A 62 -9.87 3.19 9.11
N ALA A 63 -8.78 3.87 8.71
CA ALA A 63 -7.56 3.95 9.51
C ALA A 63 -6.91 5.34 9.43
N GLN A 64 -6.20 5.70 10.49
CA GLN A 64 -5.41 6.91 10.59
C GLN A 64 -4.04 6.69 9.93
N ILE A 65 -3.71 7.55 8.96
CA ILE A 65 -2.50 7.47 8.15
C ILE A 65 -1.23 7.49 9.02
N ALA A 66 -1.25 8.27 10.10
CA ALA A 66 -0.12 8.42 11.02
C ALA A 66 0.27 7.13 11.75
N GLY A 67 -0.67 6.19 11.92
CA GLY A 67 -0.42 4.91 12.57
C GLY A 67 -0.12 3.75 11.62
N LEU A 68 -0.27 3.93 10.31
CA LEU A 68 -0.05 2.87 9.33
C LEU A 68 1.45 2.58 9.15
N GLN A 69 1.84 1.31 9.19
CA GLN A 69 3.18 0.90 8.74
C GLN A 69 3.11 0.36 7.33
N ILE A 70 3.75 1.05 6.38
CA ILE A 70 3.65 0.76 4.95
C ILE A 70 4.91 0.02 4.49
N GLN A 71 4.73 -1.23 4.07
CA GLN A 71 5.73 -1.98 3.33
C GLN A 71 5.44 -1.83 1.83
N ARG A 72 6.15 -0.91 1.19
CA ARG A 72 6.13 -0.80 -0.26
C ARG A 72 6.89 -1.99 -0.83
N ARG A 73 6.33 -2.62 -1.87
CA ARG A 73 7.18 -3.46 -2.71
C ARG A 73 8.17 -2.53 -3.39
N THR A 74 9.42 -2.54 -2.95
CA THR A 74 10.50 -2.07 -3.78
C THR A 74 10.52 -3.00 -4.99
N THR A 75 10.06 -2.51 -6.14
CA THR A 75 10.45 -3.08 -7.43
C THR A 75 11.93 -2.73 -7.64
N ASP A 76 12.81 -3.26 -6.80
CA ASP A 76 14.26 -3.03 -6.90
C ASP A 76 14.86 -3.80 -8.09
N ASN A 77 14.09 -4.73 -8.67
CA ASN A 77 14.57 -5.58 -9.77
C ASN A 77 14.01 -5.19 -11.15
N ALA A 78 13.60 -3.93 -11.35
CA ALA A 78 13.41 -3.43 -12.70
C ALA A 78 14.80 -3.07 -13.26
N PRO A 79 15.29 -3.71 -14.34
CA PRO A 79 16.55 -3.29 -14.96
C PRO A 79 16.45 -1.80 -15.31
N PRO A 80 17.56 -1.04 -15.25
CA PRO A 80 17.54 0.36 -15.60
C PRO A 80 16.90 0.48 -16.98
N ARG A 81 15.80 1.24 -17.08
CA ARG A 81 15.21 1.61 -18.36
C ARG A 81 16.32 2.32 -19.12
N ASN A 82 16.98 1.59 -20.01
CA ASN A 82 18.00 2.13 -20.89
C ASN A 82 17.29 3.17 -21.75
N VAL A 83 17.38 4.44 -21.35
CA VAL A 83 16.96 5.57 -22.17
C VAL A 83 18.03 5.65 -23.26
N ALA A 84 17.86 4.84 -24.30
CA ALA A 84 18.73 4.90 -25.46
C ALA A 84 18.73 6.36 -25.95
N PRO A 85 19.90 7.01 -26.11
CA PRO A 85 19.93 8.35 -26.67
C PRO A 85 19.37 8.23 -28.08
N VAL A 86 18.26 8.92 -28.36
CA VAL A 86 17.75 9.04 -29.72
C VAL A 86 18.83 9.79 -30.51
N MET A 87 19.62 9.05 -31.27
CA MET A 87 20.61 9.59 -32.18
C MET A 87 19.81 10.33 -33.27
N ARG A 88 19.61 11.63 -33.09
CA ARG A 88 19.09 12.51 -34.14
C ARG A 88 20.15 12.61 -35.22
N ARG A 89 20.07 11.73 -36.22
CA ARG A 89 20.75 11.90 -37.50
C ARG A 89 20.13 13.11 -38.21
N ARG A 90 20.94 14.16 -38.40
CA ARG A 90 20.87 15.18 -39.46
C ARG A 90 22.23 15.03 -40.16
N GLY A 91 22.41 14.75 -41.47
CA GLY A 91 21.68 15.26 -42.64
C GLY A 91 21.89 16.77 -42.66
N VAL A 92 22.93 17.34 -43.28
CA VAL A 92 23.33 17.32 -44.70
C VAL A 92 24.82 17.62 -44.80
#